data_AF-A0A285D4A6-F1
#
_entry.id   AF-A0A285D4A6-F1
#
_cell.length_a   1.000
_cell.length_b   1.000
_cell.length_c   1.000
_cell.angle_alpha   90.00
_cell.angle_beta   90.00
_cell.angle_gamma   90.00
#
_symmetry.space_group_name_H-M   'P 1'
#
loop_
_entity.id
_entity.type
_entity.pdbx_description
1 polymer ?
#
loop_
_entity_poly.entity_id
_entity_poly.type
_entity_poly.pdbx_seq_one_letter_code
_entity_poly.pdbx_strand_id
1 'polypeptide(L)' 'MGTGNFTDEFKRDAVAQITERGYPIKEVSERLGVSLHSLYAWKRKFAKAATGET' A
#
# COMPACT_ATOMS: atom_id res chain seq x y z
N MET A 1 -10.05 -18.85 4.35
CA MET A 1 -9.85 -17.39 4.20
C MET A 1 -9.07 -17.19 2.92
N GLY A 2 -9.73 -16.75 1.85
CA GLY A 2 -9.05 -16.50 0.58
C GLY A 2 -8.07 -15.35 0.76
N THR A 3 -6.77 -15.63 0.69
CA THR A 3 -5.75 -14.59 0.58
C THR A 3 -6.02 -13.89 -0.75
N GLY A 4 -6.82 -12.82 -0.72
CA GLY A 4 -7.06 -11.96 -1.88
C GLY A 4 -5.72 -11.44 -2.34
N ASN A 5 -5.14 -12.09 -3.34
CA ASN A 5 -3.81 -11.74 -3.84
C ASN A 5 -3.95 -10.48 -4.69
N PHE A 6 -3.90 -9.32 -4.03
CA PHE A 6 -3.74 -8.05 -4.72
C PHE A 6 -2.41 -8.07 -5.49
N THR A 7 -2.44 -7.62 -6.74
CA THR A 7 -1.23 -7.52 -7.58
C THR A 7 -0.25 -6.52 -6.97
N ASP A 8 1.05 -6.72 -7.17
CA ASP A 8 2.04 -5.74 -6.67
C ASP A 8 1.84 -4.35 -7.28
N GLU A 9 1.29 -4.25 -8.49
CA GLU A 9 0.91 -2.99 -9.13
C GLU A 9 -0.22 -2.28 -8.35
N PHE A 10 -1.27 -3.00 -7.97
CA PHE A 10 -2.34 -2.46 -7.12
C PHE A 10 -1.80 -2.00 -5.76
N LYS A 11 -0.91 -2.79 -5.15
CA LYS A 11 -0.32 -2.44 -3.85
C LYS A 11 0.56 -1.19 -3.94
N ARG A 12 1.31 -1.02 -5.04
CA ARG A 12 2.13 0.17 -5.29
C ARG A 12 1.27 1.42 -5.48
N ASP A 13 0.20 1.32 -6.26
CA ASP A 13 -0.72 2.46 -6.44
C ASP A 13 -1.38 2.87 -5.12
N ALA A 14 -1.83 1.90 -4.32
CA ALA A 14 -2.39 2.18 -3.00
C ALA A 14 -1.38 2.85 -2.06
N VAL A 15 -0.10 2.46 -2.12
CA VAL A 15 0.96 3.10 -1.35
C VAL A 15 1.29 4.49 -1.88
N ALA A 16 1.35 4.68 -3.20
CA ALA A 16 1.55 5.98 -3.86
C ALA A 16 0.48 7.00 -3.46
N GLN A 17 -0.78 6.58 -3.36
CA GLN A 17 -1.86 7.43 -2.84
C GLN A 17 -1.57 7.92 -1.41
N ILE A 18 -0.94 7.10 -0.57
CA ILE A 18 -0.62 7.45 0.82
C ILE A 18 0.66 8.31 0.90
N THR A 19 1.69 8.00 0.10
CA THR A 19 3.02 8.61 0.23
C THR A 19 3.22 9.80 -0.72
N GLU A 20 2.76 9.70 -1.96
CA GLU A 20 2.96 10.74 -2.98
C GLU A 20 1.79 11.74 -2.97
N ARG A 21 0.55 11.25 -2.87
CA ARG A 21 -0.63 12.13 -2.79
C ARG A 21 -0.96 12.59 -1.37
N GLY A 22 -0.37 11.95 -0.36
CA GLY A 22 -0.55 12.32 1.05
C GLY A 22 -1.92 11.96 1.62
N TYR A 23 -2.69 11.07 0.98
CA TYR A 23 -4.00 10.68 1.50
C TYR A 23 -3.86 9.89 2.81
N PRO A 24 -4.79 10.09 3.76
CA PRO A 24 -4.79 9.32 4.99
C PRO A 24 -5.07 7.85 4.68
N ILE A 25 -4.27 6.97 5.28
CA ILE A 25 -4.37 5.51 5.06
C ILE A 25 -5.76 4.95 5.36
N LYS A 26 -6.51 5.61 6.26
CA LYS A 26 -7.91 5.30 6.58
C LYS A 26 -8.84 5.53 5.39
N GLU A 27 -8.74 6.68 4.74
CA GLU A 27 -9.56 7.00 3.56
C GLU A 27 -9.23 6.07 2.39
N VAL A 28 -7.93 5.79 2.18
CA VAL A 28 -7.49 4.83 1.14
C VAL A 28 -8.01 3.42 1.42
N SER A 29 -8.02 2.99 2.69
CA SER A 29 -8.58 1.71 3.12
C SER A 29 -10.07 1.61 2.83
N GLU A 30 -10.84 2.63 3.21
CA GLU A 30 -12.29 2.67 2.98
C GLU A 30 -12.63 2.72 1.49
N ARG A 31 -11.88 3.51 0.71
CA ARG A 31 -12.10 3.67 -0.74
C ARG A 31 -11.77 2.41 -1.53
N LEU A 32 -10.67 1.73 -1.19
CA LEU A 32 -10.20 0.55 -1.89
C LEU A 32 -10.78 -0.76 -1.33
N GLY A 33 -11.50 -0.70 -0.20
CA GLY A 33 -12.04 -1.88 0.48
C GLY A 33 -10.95 -2.82 1.01
N VAL A 34 -9.77 -2.28 1.35
CA VAL A 34 -8.62 -3.05 1.83
C VAL A 34 -8.36 -2.75 3.29
N SER A 35 -7.91 -3.73 4.06
CA SER A 35 -7.60 -3.53 5.47
C SER A 35 -6.41 -2.59 5.67
N LEU A 36 -6.50 -1.69 6.66
CA LEU A 36 -5.42 -0.80 7.08
C LEU A 36 -4.10 -1.53 7.32
N HIS A 37 -4.17 -2.72 7.92
CA HIS A 37 -3.01 -3.56 8.19
C HIS A 37 -2.25 -3.93 6.90
N SER A 38 -2.97 -4.25 5.82
CA SER A 38 -2.37 -4.56 4.52
C SER A 38 -1.67 -3.33 3.93
N LEU A 39 -2.29 -2.15 4.00
CA LEU A 39 -1.69 -0.90 3.53
C LEU A 39 -0.41 -0.56 4.30
N TYR A 40 -0.39 -0.74 5.63
CA TYR A 40 0.82 -0.56 6.43
C TYR A 40 1.91 -1.55 6.05
N ALA A 41 1.56 -2.82 5.83
CA ALA A 41 2.51 -3.84 5.40
C ALA A 41 3.10 -3.52 4.02
N TRP A 42 2.28 -3.09 3.05
CA TRP A 42 2.74 -2.69 1.72
C TRP A 42 3.61 -1.44 1.78
N LYS A 43 3.21 -0.42 2.53
CA LYS A 43 4.02 0.79 2.73
C LYS A 43 5.42 0.45 3.24
N ARG A 44 5.53 -0.47 4.21
CA ARG A 44 6.82 -0.97 4.72
C ARG A 44 7.61 -1.75 3.67
N LYS A 45 6.94 -2.64 2.92
CA LYS A 45 7.55 -3.44 1.84
C LYS A 45 8.15 -2.57 0.74
N PHE A 46 7.42 -1.53 0.30
CA PHE A 46 7.86 -0.64 -0.79
C PHE A 46 8.77 0.49 -0.31
N ALA A 47 8.67 0.94 0.94
CA ALA A 47 9.62 1.91 1.50
C ALA A 47 11.06 1.36 1.52
N LYS A 48 11.25 0.07 1.84
CA LYS A 48 12.57 -0.57 1.82
C LYS A 48 13.14 -0.74 0.40
N ALA A 49 12.28 -0.80 -0.61
CA ALA A 49 12.71 -0.94 -2.01
C ALA A 49 13.23 0.38 -2.62
N ALA A 50 12.89 1.54 -2.04
CA ALA A 50 13.31 2.85 -2.53
C ALA A 50 14.68 3.31 -1.98
N THR A 51 15.23 2.66 -0.95
CA THR A 51 16.42 3.14 -0.23
C THR A 51 17.58 2.14 -0.17
N GLY A 52 17.73 1.24 -1.14
CA GLY A 52 18.93 0.41 -1.16
C GLY A 52 18.95 -0.63 -2.27
N GLU A 53 19.20 -0.18 -3.50
CA GLU A 53 20.06 -0.87 -4.49
C GLU A 53 20.33 0.05 -5.68
N THR A 54 21.33 0.92 -5.54
CA THR A 54 22.41 1.29 -6.49
C THR A 54 23.02 2.63 -6.08
#